data_AF-A0A6M0SB58-F1
#
_entry.id   AF-A0A6M0SB58-F1
#
_cell.length_a   1.000
_cell.length_b   1.000
_cell.length_c   1.000
_cell.angle_alpha   90.00
_cell.angle_beta   90.00
_cell.angle_gamma   90.00
#
_symmetry.space_group_name_H-M   'P 1'
#
loop_
_entity.id
_entity.type
_entity.pdbx_description
1 polymer ?
#
loop_
_entity_poly.entity_id
_entity_poly.type
_entity_poly.pdbx_seq_one_letter_code
_entity_poly.pdbx_strand_id
1 'polypeptide(L)'
;MRIFNHDITLSTHDQEAGTALFSGRVLALTHPEDKIQMTPDLQSEWAFIVDHYAQVGVFHSHDVIWSRSLDEINRHGEYEPSFYFFGDAVNSHHQYRRFFTQLNPQWSEVVEFINSKNNFIQLAEALGVPVPKTLRFANLSAARAATDIPFPCYVKPAVSDHGAGITRCFDQAALERAFTQLAPDAALQIQAEVQASAFLNLQYRVTADGVQPLLVSEQILEGCVHRGNRYPSQHEPWESMEPLAMWLGEHGMQGIFAVDVAVVPTPDGVQYLAIECNPRFNGSSYPTLVAHRMEIPCWSSITYKTPLRSLQNVDLTDITFDPDKGRGVILINWGTIKVGEISVLLAGSLVEQFALDQELKVRLSGDFAAQPSPKATQQLALQR
;
A
#
# COMPACT_ATOMS: atom_id res chain seq x y z
N MET A 1 21.98 -7.99 -6.12
CA MET A 1 21.44 -6.98 -7.05
C MET A 1 20.04 -7.43 -7.45
N ARG A 2 19.09 -6.51 -7.50
CA ARG A 2 17.69 -6.80 -7.79
C ARG A 2 17.16 -5.94 -8.93
N ILE A 3 16.12 -6.42 -9.61
CA ILE A 3 15.36 -5.63 -10.58
C ILE A 3 13.94 -5.43 -10.05
N PHE A 4 13.56 -4.18 -9.82
CA PHE A 4 12.29 -3.84 -9.21
C PHE A 4 11.23 -3.50 -10.26
N ASN A 5 10.14 -4.26 -10.28
CA ASN A 5 8.91 -3.94 -11.01
C ASN A 5 7.74 -3.85 -10.03
N HIS A 6 7.51 -2.64 -9.52
CA HIS A 6 6.44 -2.38 -8.56
C HIS A 6 5.22 -1.72 -9.21
N ASP A 7 4.96 -2.07 -10.47
CA ASP A 7 3.74 -1.72 -11.16
C ASP A 7 2.52 -2.41 -10.54
N ILE A 8 1.43 -1.67 -10.37
CA ILE A 8 0.20 -2.19 -9.72
C ILE A 8 -0.86 -2.59 -10.73
N THR A 9 -0.64 -2.41 -12.03
CA THR A 9 -1.68 -2.70 -13.04
C THR A 9 -2.03 -4.18 -13.14
N LEU A 10 -1.23 -5.06 -12.53
CA LEU A 10 -1.51 -6.49 -12.39
C LEU A 10 -2.34 -6.86 -11.14
N SER A 11 -2.49 -5.94 -10.18
CA SER A 11 -3.25 -6.18 -8.94
C SER A 11 -4.62 -5.51 -8.90
N THR A 12 -4.84 -4.42 -9.67
CA THR A 12 -6.06 -3.62 -9.59
C THR A 12 -6.88 -3.61 -10.88
N HIS A 13 -8.21 -3.70 -10.74
CA HIS A 13 -9.16 -3.48 -11.84
C HIS A 13 -9.33 -1.99 -12.15
N ASP A 14 -8.76 -1.13 -11.30
CA ASP A 14 -8.79 0.32 -11.46
C ASP A 14 -7.91 0.75 -12.64
N GLN A 15 -8.58 1.07 -13.75
CA GLN A 15 -7.96 1.64 -14.95
C GLN A 15 -8.00 3.18 -14.95
N GLU A 16 -8.24 3.82 -13.80
CA GLU A 16 -8.13 5.27 -13.70
C GLU A 16 -6.77 5.76 -14.19
N ALA A 17 -6.79 6.97 -14.78
CA ALA A 17 -5.58 7.64 -15.18
C ALA A 17 -4.70 7.86 -13.93
N GLY A 18 -3.61 7.10 -13.81
CA GLY A 18 -2.64 7.26 -12.74
C GLY A 18 -2.06 5.97 -12.16
N THR A 19 -2.71 4.82 -12.36
CA THR A 19 -2.27 3.52 -11.80
C THR A 19 -0.81 3.18 -12.14
N ALA A 20 -0.37 3.45 -13.38
CA ALA A 20 1.01 3.22 -13.81
C ALA A 20 2.06 4.12 -13.10
N LEU A 21 1.63 5.26 -12.54
CA LEU A 21 2.50 6.23 -11.87
C LEU A 21 3.00 5.71 -10.51
N PHE A 22 2.36 4.69 -9.94
CA PHE A 22 2.81 4.03 -8.72
C PHE A 22 4.09 3.20 -8.91
N SER A 23 4.53 2.98 -10.16
CA SER A 23 5.75 2.22 -10.46
C SER A 23 7.02 2.85 -9.84
N GLY A 24 7.04 4.16 -9.60
CA GLY A 24 8.20 4.86 -9.04
C GLY A 24 8.36 4.81 -7.51
N ARG A 25 7.33 4.39 -6.76
CA ARG A 25 7.34 4.48 -5.28
C ARG A 25 8.32 3.54 -4.58
N VAL A 26 8.85 2.55 -5.30
CA VAL A 26 9.89 1.64 -4.78
C VAL A 26 11.29 2.24 -4.82
N LEU A 27 11.48 3.38 -5.50
CA LEU A 27 12.80 3.98 -5.71
C LEU A 27 13.61 4.14 -4.40
N ALA A 28 12.97 4.64 -3.35
CA ALA A 28 13.61 4.83 -2.03
C ALA A 28 14.10 3.53 -1.36
N LEU A 29 13.67 2.37 -1.87
CA LEU A 29 14.03 1.04 -1.35
C LEU A 29 15.13 0.36 -2.17
N THR A 30 15.52 0.94 -3.31
CA THR A 30 16.57 0.39 -4.17
C THR A 30 17.97 0.74 -3.64
N HIS A 31 18.96 -0.06 -4.01
CA HIS A 31 20.38 0.22 -3.84
C HIS A 31 21.02 0.70 -5.16
N PRO A 32 22.16 1.41 -5.12
CA PRO A 32 22.81 1.93 -6.33
C PRO A 32 23.08 0.90 -7.44
N GLU A 33 23.29 -0.37 -7.06
CA GLU A 33 23.56 -1.50 -7.96
C GLU A 33 22.30 -2.18 -8.52
N ASP A 34 21.12 -1.82 -8.04
CA ASP A 34 19.85 -2.39 -8.48
C ASP A 34 19.37 -1.74 -9.78
N LYS A 35 18.36 -2.34 -10.42
CA LYS A 35 17.60 -1.77 -11.54
C LYS A 35 16.17 -1.47 -11.12
N ILE A 36 15.57 -0.42 -11.66
CA ILE A 36 14.16 -0.09 -11.41
C ILE A 36 13.39 0.13 -12.70
N GLN A 37 12.25 -0.53 -12.82
CA GLN A 37 11.28 -0.33 -13.89
C GLN A 37 10.26 0.75 -13.50
N MET A 38 10.12 1.78 -14.34
CA MET A 38 9.14 2.85 -14.16
C MET A 38 8.43 3.17 -15.48
N THR A 39 7.21 3.71 -15.39
CA THR A 39 6.52 4.23 -16.58
C THR A 39 7.29 5.42 -17.18
N PRO A 40 7.42 5.53 -18.53
CA PRO A 40 8.02 6.70 -19.19
C PRO A 40 7.42 8.03 -18.74
N ASP A 41 6.15 8.04 -18.33
CA ASP A 41 5.48 9.26 -17.89
C ASP A 41 6.17 9.91 -16.69
N LEU A 42 6.97 9.19 -15.90
CA LEU A 42 7.68 9.74 -14.74
C LEU A 42 9.03 10.38 -15.09
N GLN A 43 9.49 10.31 -16.35
CA GLN A 43 10.78 10.88 -16.76
C GLN A 43 10.92 12.36 -16.41
N SER A 44 9.85 13.15 -16.56
CA SER A 44 9.87 14.60 -16.28
C SER A 44 10.08 14.94 -14.80
N GLU A 45 9.82 14.00 -13.89
CA GLU A 45 9.95 14.21 -12.46
C GLU A 45 11.27 13.64 -11.91
N TRP A 46 12.05 12.93 -12.74
CA TRP A 46 13.25 12.20 -12.31
C TRP A 46 14.31 13.10 -11.65
N ALA A 47 14.63 14.24 -12.26
CA ALA A 47 15.63 15.15 -11.72
C ALA A 47 15.24 15.65 -10.32
N PHE A 48 13.96 16.01 -10.13
CA PHE A 48 13.47 16.48 -8.83
C PHE A 48 13.55 15.39 -7.77
N ILE A 49 13.09 14.17 -8.07
CA ILE A 49 13.08 13.10 -7.05
C ILE A 49 14.49 12.65 -6.67
N VAL A 50 15.43 12.64 -7.62
CA VAL A 50 16.84 12.38 -7.35
C VAL A 50 17.41 13.44 -6.40
N ASP A 51 17.17 14.72 -6.67
CA ASP A 51 17.64 15.82 -5.82
C ASP A 51 17.02 15.76 -4.41
N HIS A 52 15.71 15.48 -4.33
CA HIS A 52 15.01 15.31 -3.06
C HIS A 52 15.60 14.15 -2.25
N TYR A 53 15.82 12.98 -2.86
CA TYR A 53 16.42 11.83 -2.19
C TYR A 53 17.88 12.04 -1.80
N ALA A 54 18.67 12.77 -2.59
CA ALA A 54 19.99 13.20 -2.17
C ALA A 54 19.92 14.12 -0.94
N GLN A 55 18.99 15.07 -0.92
CA GLN A 55 18.81 16.00 0.21
C GLN A 55 18.39 15.29 1.50
N VAL A 56 17.50 14.29 1.43
CA VAL A 56 17.03 13.55 2.61
C VAL A 56 17.94 12.36 2.99
N GLY A 57 19.04 12.14 2.28
CA GLY A 57 19.99 11.07 2.58
C GLY A 57 19.55 9.66 2.15
N VAL A 58 18.65 9.55 1.16
CA VAL A 58 18.20 8.27 0.60
C VAL A 58 19.02 7.90 -0.63
N PHE A 59 19.97 6.98 -0.46
CA PHE A 59 20.70 6.37 -1.58
C PHE A 59 19.77 5.43 -2.37
N HIS A 60 19.81 5.51 -3.69
CA HIS A 60 18.93 4.74 -4.57
C HIS A 60 19.60 4.40 -5.90
N SER A 61 19.00 3.51 -6.67
CA SER A 61 19.44 3.17 -8.03
C SER A 61 19.26 4.35 -8.98
N HIS A 62 20.26 4.57 -9.83
CA HIS A 62 20.16 5.46 -10.99
C HIS A 62 19.98 4.69 -12.32
N ASP A 63 19.93 3.35 -12.27
CA ASP A 63 19.76 2.48 -13.44
C ASP A 63 18.26 2.24 -13.68
N VAL A 64 17.66 3.20 -14.38
CA VAL A 64 16.23 3.22 -14.67
C VAL A 64 15.94 2.60 -16.03
N ILE A 65 15.02 1.64 -16.02
CA ILE A 65 14.37 1.11 -17.21
C ILE A 65 13.01 1.79 -17.35
N TRP A 66 12.87 2.69 -18.33
CA TRP A 66 11.62 3.39 -18.63
C TRP A 66 10.62 2.51 -19.39
N SER A 67 10.30 1.35 -18.81
CA SER A 67 9.35 0.38 -19.31
C SER A 67 8.87 -0.44 -18.13
N ARG A 68 7.57 -0.74 -18.09
CA ARG A 68 6.95 -1.63 -17.09
C ARG A 68 6.84 -3.07 -17.58
N SER A 69 7.32 -3.37 -18.79
CA SER A 69 7.16 -4.69 -19.41
C SER A 69 7.91 -5.77 -18.63
N LEU A 70 7.25 -6.90 -18.38
CA LEU A 70 7.88 -8.09 -17.81
C LEU A 70 8.92 -8.71 -18.76
N ASP A 71 8.92 -8.36 -20.05
CA ASP A 71 9.98 -8.81 -20.97
C ASP A 71 11.35 -8.28 -20.56
N GLU A 72 11.43 -7.10 -19.93
CA GLU A 72 12.70 -6.58 -19.43
C GLU A 72 13.25 -7.44 -18.29
N ILE A 73 12.38 -8.00 -17.45
CA ILE A 73 12.80 -8.94 -16.39
C ILE A 73 13.53 -10.13 -17.02
N ASN A 74 13.01 -10.68 -18.12
CA ASN A 74 13.65 -11.80 -18.82
C ASN A 74 14.97 -11.41 -19.49
N ARG A 75 15.14 -10.14 -19.91
CA ARG A 75 16.40 -9.65 -20.49
C ARG A 75 17.49 -9.40 -19.43
N HIS A 76 17.10 -9.34 -18.16
CA HIS A 76 17.97 -9.09 -17.01
C HIS A 76 17.99 -10.28 -16.05
N GLY A 77 18.16 -11.49 -16.58
CA GLY A 77 18.14 -12.74 -15.80
C GLY A 77 19.25 -12.87 -14.74
N GLU A 78 20.24 -11.98 -14.77
CA GLU A 78 21.29 -11.84 -13.75
C GLU A 78 20.81 -11.11 -12.48
N TYR A 79 19.65 -10.45 -12.52
CA TYR A 79 19.05 -9.76 -11.39
C TYR A 79 17.92 -10.58 -10.75
N GLU A 80 17.85 -10.57 -9.43
CA GLU A 80 16.71 -11.14 -8.72
C GLU A 80 15.50 -10.20 -8.81
N PRO A 81 14.34 -10.64 -9.33
CA PRO A 81 13.20 -9.75 -9.48
C PRO A 81 12.50 -9.45 -8.15
N SER A 82 12.00 -8.21 -8.02
CA SER A 82 11.12 -7.76 -6.94
C SER A 82 9.84 -7.22 -7.53
N PHE A 83 8.70 -7.77 -7.12
CA PHE A 83 7.39 -7.38 -7.63
C PHE A 83 6.54 -6.70 -6.57
N TYR A 84 5.67 -5.80 -6.99
CA TYR A 84 4.59 -5.32 -6.10
C TYR A 84 3.68 -6.48 -5.69
N PHE A 85 3.16 -7.21 -6.68
CA PHE A 85 2.26 -8.35 -6.54
C PHE A 85 2.77 -9.49 -7.43
N PHE A 86 2.87 -10.70 -6.87
CA PHE A 86 3.38 -11.87 -7.58
C PHE A 86 2.23 -12.63 -8.27
N GLY A 87 1.71 -12.07 -9.35
CA GLY A 87 0.58 -12.65 -10.08
C GLY A 87 -0.12 -11.67 -11.02
N ASP A 88 -1.27 -12.09 -11.55
CA ASP A 88 -2.21 -11.24 -12.30
C ASP A 88 -3.63 -11.50 -11.78
N ALA A 89 -4.05 -10.63 -10.87
CA ALA A 89 -5.33 -10.74 -10.17
C ALA A 89 -6.51 -10.30 -11.03
N VAL A 90 -6.27 -9.46 -12.03
CA VAL A 90 -7.34 -8.61 -12.61
C VAL A 90 -7.48 -8.69 -14.12
N ASN A 91 -6.40 -9.01 -14.85
CA ASN A 91 -6.45 -8.97 -16.30
C ASN A 91 -6.81 -10.34 -16.89
N SER A 92 -6.79 -11.42 -16.11
CA SER A 92 -6.98 -12.81 -16.58
C SER A 92 -6.10 -13.15 -17.81
N HIS A 93 -4.98 -12.44 -18.00
CA HIS A 93 -4.11 -12.66 -19.14
C HIS A 93 -3.30 -13.93 -18.89
N HIS A 94 -3.58 -14.94 -19.71
CA HIS A 94 -2.92 -16.24 -19.61
C HIS A 94 -1.38 -16.14 -19.65
N GLN A 95 -0.84 -15.09 -20.28
CA GLN A 95 0.61 -14.88 -20.40
C GLN A 95 1.28 -14.49 -19.07
N TYR A 96 0.69 -13.57 -18.28
CA TYR A 96 1.32 -13.09 -17.05
C TYR A 96 1.19 -14.09 -15.92
N ARG A 97 0.03 -14.75 -15.81
CA ARG A 97 -0.11 -15.89 -14.90
C ARG A 97 0.94 -16.96 -15.20
N ARG A 98 1.10 -17.34 -16.47
CA ARG A 98 2.13 -18.31 -16.88
C ARG A 98 3.54 -17.84 -16.53
N PHE A 99 3.85 -16.55 -16.70
CA PHE A 99 5.15 -15.99 -16.31
C PHE A 99 5.44 -16.22 -14.82
N PHE A 100 4.53 -15.83 -13.92
CA PHE A 100 4.74 -16.00 -12.48
C PHE A 100 4.76 -17.47 -12.05
N THR A 101 3.88 -18.31 -12.60
CA THR A 101 3.90 -19.75 -12.33
C THR A 101 5.20 -20.42 -12.79
N GLN A 102 5.78 -19.98 -13.92
CA GLN A 102 7.08 -20.47 -14.39
C GLN A 102 8.24 -19.99 -13.53
N LEU A 103 8.16 -18.76 -13.02
CA LEU A 103 9.18 -18.17 -12.16
C LEU A 103 9.22 -18.82 -10.78
N ASN A 104 8.05 -18.97 -10.14
CA ASN A 104 7.92 -19.68 -8.87
C ASN A 104 6.48 -20.23 -8.72
N PRO A 105 6.25 -21.53 -8.95
CA PRO A 105 4.90 -22.10 -8.92
C PRO A 105 4.28 -22.08 -7.52
N GLN A 106 5.06 -22.35 -6.46
CA GLN A 106 4.55 -22.37 -5.09
C GLN A 106 4.14 -20.97 -4.63
N TRP A 107 4.98 -19.96 -4.90
CA TRP A 107 4.65 -18.58 -4.56
C TRP A 107 3.42 -18.07 -5.34
N SER A 108 3.34 -18.40 -6.63
CA SER A 108 2.16 -18.07 -7.45
C SER A 108 0.88 -18.70 -6.90
N GLU A 109 0.92 -19.96 -6.49
CA GLU A 109 -0.24 -20.69 -5.98
C GLU A 109 -0.73 -20.13 -4.65
N VAL A 110 0.16 -19.88 -3.69
CA VAL A 110 -0.23 -19.34 -2.39
C VAL A 110 -0.74 -17.90 -2.48
N VAL A 111 -0.15 -17.07 -3.34
CA VAL A 111 -0.61 -15.70 -3.60
C VAL A 111 -2.01 -15.72 -4.21
N GLU A 112 -2.25 -16.53 -5.25
CA GLU A 112 -3.57 -16.67 -5.86
C GLU A 112 -4.61 -17.18 -4.86
N PHE A 113 -4.23 -18.17 -4.05
CA PHE A 113 -5.11 -18.72 -3.01
C PHE A 113 -5.50 -17.68 -1.98
N ILE A 114 -4.54 -17.00 -1.33
CA ILE A 114 -4.83 -16.11 -0.20
C ILE A 114 -5.38 -14.75 -0.62
N ASN A 115 -5.14 -14.32 -1.86
CA ASN A 115 -5.71 -13.08 -2.40
C ASN A 115 -7.25 -13.15 -2.53
N SER A 116 -7.84 -14.35 -2.44
CA SER A 116 -9.29 -14.53 -2.27
C SER A 116 -9.69 -14.32 -0.81
N LYS A 117 -10.50 -13.29 -0.55
CA LYS A 117 -11.08 -12.99 0.77
C LYS A 117 -11.85 -14.18 1.35
N ASN A 118 -12.55 -14.96 0.52
CA ASN A 118 -13.23 -16.17 0.96
C ASN A 118 -12.25 -17.24 1.46
N ASN A 119 -11.16 -17.47 0.73
CA ASN A 119 -10.12 -18.44 1.11
C ASN A 119 -9.38 -17.97 2.36
N PHE A 120 -9.07 -16.68 2.47
CA PHE A 120 -8.49 -16.07 3.66
C PHE A 120 -9.35 -16.33 4.90
N ILE A 121 -10.66 -16.05 4.86
CA ILE A 121 -11.55 -16.31 6.00
C ILE A 121 -11.59 -17.80 6.35
N GLN A 122 -11.59 -18.68 5.34
CA GLN A 122 -11.58 -20.13 5.55
C GLN A 122 -10.30 -20.62 6.22
N LEU A 123 -9.16 -20.12 5.74
CA LEU A 123 -7.89 -20.45 6.32
C LEU A 123 -7.77 -19.91 7.75
N ALA A 124 -8.16 -18.65 7.98
CA ALA A 124 -8.10 -18.03 9.31
C ALA A 124 -8.93 -18.82 10.33
N GLU A 125 -10.16 -19.21 9.98
CA GLU A 125 -11.00 -20.08 10.83
C GLU A 125 -10.35 -21.44 11.10
N ALA A 126 -9.77 -22.07 10.08
CA ALA A 126 -9.10 -23.37 10.21
C ALA A 126 -7.85 -23.31 11.09
N LEU A 127 -7.15 -22.18 11.10
CA LEU A 127 -5.96 -21.92 11.91
C LEU A 127 -6.28 -21.34 13.29
N GLY A 128 -7.56 -21.09 13.61
CA GLY A 128 -7.97 -20.48 14.87
C GLY A 128 -7.65 -18.99 14.99
N VAL A 129 -7.35 -18.32 13.87
CA VAL A 129 -7.15 -16.86 13.84
C VAL A 129 -8.51 -16.17 13.88
N PRO A 130 -8.79 -15.32 14.87
CA PRO A 130 -10.10 -14.67 14.99
C PRO A 130 -10.41 -13.76 13.80
N VAL A 131 -11.62 -13.86 13.27
CA VAL A 131 -12.16 -13.02 12.19
C VAL A 131 -13.54 -12.49 12.58
N PRO A 132 -14.02 -11.37 12.00
CA PRO A 132 -15.41 -10.98 12.17
C PRO A 132 -16.36 -12.04 11.61
N LYS A 133 -17.60 -12.08 12.13
CA LYS A 133 -18.65 -12.95 11.56
C LYS A 133 -18.76 -12.69 10.06
N THR A 134 -18.43 -13.70 9.25
CA THR A 134 -18.35 -13.56 7.80
C THR A 134 -19.11 -14.69 7.12
N LEU A 135 -19.99 -14.33 6.18
CA LEU A 135 -20.67 -15.25 5.29
C LEU A 135 -19.95 -15.23 3.94
N ARG A 136 -19.58 -16.40 3.41
CA ARG A 136 -18.86 -16.54 2.14
C ARG A 136 -19.80 -17.15 1.10
N PHE A 137 -19.78 -16.61 -0.11
CA PHE A 137 -20.65 -17.05 -1.20
C PHE A 137 -19.86 -17.25 -2.49
N ALA A 138 -20.21 -18.32 -3.22
CA ALA A 138 -19.63 -18.60 -4.53
C ALA A 138 -20.16 -17.68 -5.64
N ASN A 139 -21.36 -17.11 -5.45
CA ASN A 139 -22.02 -16.23 -6.43
C ASN A 139 -23.12 -15.38 -5.76
N LEU A 140 -23.66 -14.44 -6.54
CA LEU A 140 -24.68 -13.50 -6.07
C LEU A 140 -26.02 -14.16 -5.73
N SER A 141 -26.40 -15.21 -6.46
CA SER A 141 -27.65 -15.95 -6.22
C SER A 141 -27.66 -16.59 -4.83
N ALA A 142 -26.55 -17.25 -4.45
CA ALA A 142 -26.37 -17.82 -3.13
C ALA A 142 -26.41 -16.75 -2.03
N ALA A 143 -25.78 -15.59 -2.27
CA ALA A 143 -25.81 -14.48 -1.32
C ALA A 143 -27.22 -13.89 -1.13
N ARG A 144 -28.02 -13.79 -2.19
CA ARG A 144 -29.42 -13.31 -2.13
C ARG A 144 -30.36 -14.26 -1.40
N ALA A 145 -30.07 -15.56 -1.43
CA ALA A 145 -30.85 -16.58 -0.73
C ALA A 145 -30.52 -16.67 0.77
N ALA A 146 -29.46 -16.00 1.24
CA ALA A 146 -29.02 -16.07 2.62
C ALA A 146 -29.99 -15.37 3.57
N THR A 147 -30.27 -16.02 4.70
CA THR A 147 -30.98 -15.43 5.84
C THR A 147 -29.99 -14.97 6.91
N ASP A 148 -30.46 -14.19 7.89
CA ASP A 148 -29.68 -13.84 9.10
C ASP A 148 -28.40 -13.03 8.83
N ILE A 149 -28.49 -12.10 7.87
CA ILE A 149 -27.42 -11.17 7.53
C ILE A 149 -27.07 -10.29 8.75
N PRO A 150 -25.78 -10.21 9.13
CA PRO A 150 -25.35 -9.48 10.32
C PRO A 150 -25.23 -7.97 10.05
N PHE A 151 -26.34 -7.25 10.01
CA PHE A 151 -26.33 -5.79 9.83
C PHE A 151 -25.85 -5.04 11.09
N PRO A 152 -25.09 -3.93 10.95
CA PRO A 152 -24.50 -3.43 9.70
C PRO A 152 -23.37 -4.36 9.19
N CYS A 153 -23.23 -4.46 7.88
CA CYS A 153 -22.24 -5.33 7.24
C CYS A 153 -21.52 -4.66 6.07
N TYR A 154 -20.47 -5.31 5.58
CA TYR A 154 -19.76 -4.97 4.36
C TYR A 154 -19.92 -6.09 3.34
N VAL A 155 -20.35 -5.72 2.13
CA VAL A 155 -20.29 -6.59 0.96
C VAL A 155 -18.93 -6.40 0.31
N LYS A 156 -18.20 -7.49 0.09
CA LYS A 156 -16.87 -7.46 -0.53
C LYS A 156 -16.78 -8.51 -1.64
N PRO A 157 -16.35 -8.17 -2.87
CA PRO A 157 -15.96 -9.18 -3.86
C PRO A 157 -14.86 -10.07 -3.29
N ALA A 158 -14.87 -11.36 -3.63
CA ALA A 158 -13.88 -12.30 -3.11
C ALA A 158 -12.45 -11.92 -3.55
N VAL A 159 -12.30 -11.41 -4.77
CA VAL A 159 -11.03 -10.86 -5.26
C VAL A 159 -11.27 -9.39 -5.63
N SER A 160 -10.55 -8.48 -4.98
CA SER A 160 -10.56 -7.05 -5.27
C SER A 160 -9.36 -6.35 -4.63
N ASP A 161 -8.97 -5.19 -5.15
CA ASP A 161 -7.83 -4.39 -4.68
C ASP A 161 -8.27 -3.00 -4.23
N HIS A 162 -7.50 -2.35 -3.34
CA HIS A 162 -7.73 -0.98 -2.82
C HIS A 162 -9.15 -0.68 -2.30
N GLY A 163 -9.85 -1.68 -1.78
CA GLY A 163 -11.24 -1.52 -1.32
C GLY A 163 -12.27 -1.34 -2.44
N ALA A 164 -11.87 -1.50 -3.71
CA ALA A 164 -12.78 -1.45 -4.84
C ALA A 164 -13.90 -2.48 -4.68
N GLY A 165 -15.14 -2.02 -4.84
CA GLY A 165 -16.35 -2.84 -4.69
C GLY A 165 -16.73 -3.17 -3.25
N ILE A 166 -16.06 -2.62 -2.22
CA ILE A 166 -16.48 -2.78 -0.83
C ILE A 166 -17.60 -1.78 -0.52
N THR A 167 -18.78 -2.30 -0.19
CA THR A 167 -19.95 -1.46 0.11
C THR A 167 -20.46 -1.74 1.52
N ARG A 168 -20.49 -0.70 2.35
CA ARG A 168 -21.11 -0.74 3.67
C ARG A 168 -22.64 -0.74 3.53
N CYS A 169 -23.29 -1.71 4.16
CA CYS A 169 -24.72 -1.93 4.13
C CYS A 169 -25.28 -1.87 5.56
N PHE A 170 -26.03 -0.81 5.86
CA PHE A 170 -26.65 -0.63 7.18
C PHE A 170 -27.87 -1.54 7.38
N ASP A 171 -28.55 -1.89 6.29
CA ASP A 171 -29.79 -2.67 6.29
C ASP A 171 -29.93 -3.49 4.98
N GLN A 172 -31.03 -4.27 4.90
CA GLN A 172 -31.34 -5.08 3.73
C GLN A 172 -31.48 -4.24 2.46
N ALA A 173 -32.06 -3.03 2.54
CA ALA A 173 -32.24 -2.19 1.36
C ALA A 173 -30.89 -1.71 0.79
N ALA A 174 -29.92 -1.40 1.66
CA ALA A 174 -28.56 -1.09 1.26
C ALA A 174 -27.85 -2.31 0.64
N LEU A 175 -28.05 -3.50 1.22
CA LEU A 175 -27.52 -4.75 0.67
C LEU A 175 -28.03 -5.02 -0.74
N GLU A 176 -29.34 -4.88 -0.96
CA GLU A 176 -29.94 -5.06 -2.28
C GLU A 176 -29.34 -4.10 -3.33
N ARG A 177 -29.09 -2.85 -2.94
CA ARG A 177 -28.41 -1.86 -3.80
C ARG A 177 -26.95 -2.22 -4.07
N ALA A 178 -26.23 -2.77 -3.09
CA ALA A 178 -24.87 -3.23 -3.31
C ALA A 178 -24.83 -4.40 -4.31
N PHE A 179 -25.78 -5.32 -4.20
CA PHE A 179 -25.89 -6.47 -5.09
C PHE A 179 -26.15 -6.10 -6.55
N THR A 180 -26.78 -4.96 -6.86
CA THR A 180 -26.97 -4.55 -8.26
C THR A 180 -25.68 -4.12 -8.96
N GLN A 181 -24.62 -3.87 -8.20
CA GLN A 181 -23.31 -3.45 -8.72
C GLN A 181 -22.36 -4.63 -8.95
N LEU A 182 -22.73 -5.84 -8.53
CA LEU A 182 -21.90 -7.03 -8.63
C LEU A 182 -22.28 -7.88 -9.84
N ALA A 183 -21.28 -8.53 -10.45
CA ALA A 183 -21.54 -9.52 -11.49
C ALA A 183 -22.24 -10.76 -10.91
N PRO A 184 -23.20 -11.38 -11.63
CA PRO A 184 -23.98 -12.51 -11.12
C PRO A 184 -23.14 -13.70 -10.63
N ASP A 185 -22.08 -14.02 -11.36
CA ASP A 185 -21.20 -15.16 -11.10
C ASP A 185 -20.01 -14.84 -10.18
N ALA A 186 -19.90 -13.58 -9.72
CA ALA A 186 -18.78 -13.18 -8.86
C ALA A 186 -18.96 -13.75 -7.45
N ALA A 187 -17.91 -14.42 -6.97
CA ALA A 187 -17.80 -14.80 -5.56
C ALA A 187 -17.68 -13.54 -4.68
N LEU A 188 -18.27 -13.59 -3.49
CA LEU A 188 -18.29 -12.48 -2.54
C LEU A 188 -18.35 -12.97 -1.10
N GLN A 189 -18.12 -12.05 -0.17
CA GLN A 189 -18.45 -12.23 1.23
C GLN A 189 -19.30 -11.09 1.77
N ILE A 190 -20.10 -11.40 2.79
CA ILE A 190 -20.80 -10.44 3.64
C ILE A 190 -20.18 -10.55 5.04
N GLN A 191 -19.46 -9.53 5.44
CA GLN A 191 -18.75 -9.50 6.73
C GLN A 191 -19.45 -8.52 7.67
N ALA A 192 -19.72 -8.94 8.90
CA ALA A 192 -20.26 -8.06 9.95
C ALA A 192 -19.31 -6.88 10.17
N GLU A 193 -19.89 -5.68 10.33
CA GLU A 193 -19.13 -4.53 10.81
C GLU A 193 -18.71 -4.76 12.26
N VAL A 194 -17.50 -4.31 12.58
CA VAL A 194 -16.93 -4.39 13.92
C VAL A 194 -16.75 -2.99 14.49
N GLN A 195 -17.04 -2.83 15.78
CA GLN A 195 -16.82 -1.57 16.50
C GLN A 195 -15.35 -1.48 16.91
N ALA A 196 -14.49 -1.18 15.93
CA ALA A 196 -13.05 -1.11 16.12
C ALA A 196 -12.60 0.26 16.66
N SER A 197 -11.67 0.27 17.61
CA SER A 197 -10.97 1.48 18.06
C SER A 197 -9.80 1.86 17.14
N ALA A 198 -9.25 0.88 16.42
CA ALA A 198 -8.19 1.06 15.44
C ALA A 198 -8.22 -0.05 14.39
N PHE A 199 -7.67 0.23 13.22
CA PHE A 199 -7.33 -0.76 12.21
C PHE A 199 -5.81 -0.78 12.04
N LEU A 200 -5.21 -1.94 12.17
CA LEU A 200 -3.78 -2.16 12.08
C LEU A 200 -3.44 -2.74 10.71
N ASN A 201 -2.25 -2.43 10.22
CA ASN A 201 -1.58 -3.18 9.17
C ASN A 201 -0.36 -3.88 9.78
N LEU A 202 -0.46 -5.20 9.95
CA LEU A 202 0.63 -6.04 10.45
C LEU A 202 1.41 -6.58 9.27
N GLN A 203 2.65 -6.12 9.12
CA GLN A 203 3.51 -6.54 8.02
C GLN A 203 4.47 -7.63 8.47
N TYR A 204 4.66 -8.60 7.57
CA TYR A 204 5.61 -9.68 7.70
C TYR A 204 6.56 -9.68 6.51
N ARG A 205 7.75 -10.24 6.72
CA ARG A 205 8.71 -10.54 5.66
C ARG A 205 9.10 -12.01 5.74
N VAL A 206 9.12 -12.68 4.61
CA VAL A 206 9.72 -14.00 4.47
C VAL A 206 11.20 -13.84 4.11
N THR A 207 12.07 -14.41 4.94
CA THR A 207 13.52 -14.43 4.75
C THR A 207 14.00 -15.89 4.64
N ALA A 208 15.31 -16.08 4.46
CA ALA A 208 15.91 -17.42 4.50
C ALA A 208 15.72 -18.12 5.87
N ASP A 209 15.53 -17.35 6.95
CA ASP A 209 15.31 -17.87 8.30
C ASP A 209 13.82 -18.12 8.62
N GLY A 210 12.93 -17.87 7.65
CA GLY A 210 11.48 -18.03 7.79
C GLY A 210 10.72 -16.71 7.84
N VAL A 211 9.49 -16.76 8.35
CA VAL A 211 8.59 -15.61 8.43
C VAL A 211 8.94 -14.78 9.66
N GLN A 212 9.15 -13.48 9.47
CA GLN A 212 9.50 -12.55 10.54
C GLN A 212 8.51 -11.38 10.59
N PRO A 213 8.06 -10.95 11.78
CA PRO A 213 7.39 -9.67 11.95
C PRO A 213 8.25 -8.53 11.41
N LEU A 214 7.64 -7.61 10.65
CA LEU A 214 8.31 -6.43 10.13
C LEU A 214 7.95 -5.18 10.95
N LEU A 215 6.66 -4.81 10.98
CA LEU A 215 6.16 -3.63 11.69
C LEU A 215 4.62 -3.67 11.81
N VAL A 216 4.08 -3.12 12.91
CA VAL A 216 2.65 -2.81 13.03
C VAL A 216 2.43 -1.31 12.90
N SER A 217 1.59 -0.90 11.95
CA SER A 217 1.17 0.49 11.81
C SER A 217 -0.34 0.62 11.95
N GLU A 218 -0.82 1.76 12.43
CA GLU A 218 -2.25 2.06 12.48
C GLU A 218 -2.70 2.77 11.21
N GLN A 219 -3.78 2.29 10.59
CA GLN A 219 -4.39 2.95 9.45
C GLN A 219 -5.06 4.27 9.89
N ILE A 220 -4.80 5.32 9.12
CA ILE A 220 -5.49 6.61 9.22
C ILE A 220 -6.68 6.55 8.26
N LEU A 221 -7.90 6.56 8.81
CA LEU A 221 -9.13 6.43 8.05
C LEU A 221 -9.98 7.71 8.13
N GLU A 222 -10.61 8.07 7.01
CA GLU A 222 -11.67 9.07 6.93
C GLU A 222 -12.95 8.37 6.46
N GLY A 223 -13.83 8.03 7.40
CA GLY A 223 -14.91 7.07 7.13
C GLY A 223 -14.34 5.70 6.78
N CYS A 224 -14.63 5.20 5.56
CA CYS A 224 -14.06 3.95 5.03
C CYS A 224 -12.86 4.18 4.09
N VAL A 225 -12.40 5.43 3.94
CA VAL A 225 -11.32 5.77 3.00
C VAL A 225 -9.99 5.74 3.73
N HIS A 226 -9.06 4.93 3.21
CA HIS A 226 -7.69 4.87 3.70
C HIS A 226 -6.92 6.13 3.27
N ARG A 227 -6.36 6.86 4.24
CA ARG A 227 -5.56 8.07 4.01
C ARG A 227 -4.06 7.85 4.17
N GLY A 228 -3.68 6.75 4.85
CA GLY A 228 -2.30 6.35 5.09
C GLY A 228 -2.13 5.66 6.44
N ASN A 229 -0.95 5.72 7.05
CA ASN A 229 -0.60 4.94 8.24
C ASN A 229 0.18 5.77 9.25
N ARG A 230 0.22 5.34 10.52
CA ARG A 230 1.10 5.91 11.55
C ARG A 230 1.80 4.85 12.36
N TYR A 231 2.97 5.22 12.88
CA TYR A 231 3.82 4.40 13.73
C TYR A 231 4.45 5.29 14.83
N PRO A 232 4.61 4.80 16.08
CA PRO A 232 4.26 3.46 16.55
C PRO A 232 2.74 3.22 16.69
N SER A 233 2.32 1.96 16.61
CA SER A 233 1.00 1.54 17.06
C SER A 233 1.02 1.27 18.57
N GLN A 234 -0.14 1.40 19.22
CA GLN A 234 -0.34 0.96 20.60
C GLN A 234 -0.58 -0.55 20.72
N HIS A 235 -0.77 -1.25 19.60
CA HIS A 235 -1.12 -2.67 19.54
C HIS A 235 -0.18 -3.43 18.63
N GLU A 236 0.34 -4.57 19.10
CA GLU A 236 1.21 -5.46 18.32
C GLU A 236 0.77 -6.92 18.49
N PRO A 237 -0.37 -7.33 17.91
CA PRO A 237 -0.96 -8.65 18.15
C PRO A 237 -0.29 -9.76 17.32
N TRP A 238 1.03 -9.86 17.37
CA TRP A 238 1.84 -10.81 16.61
C TRP A 238 1.39 -12.26 16.87
N GLU A 239 1.28 -12.65 18.13
CA GLU A 239 0.88 -14.01 18.53
C GLU A 239 -0.52 -14.39 18.00
N SER A 240 -1.43 -13.42 17.89
CA SER A 240 -2.80 -13.68 17.38
C SER A 240 -2.84 -13.95 15.87
N MET A 241 -1.83 -13.50 15.13
CA MET A 241 -1.77 -13.61 13.67
C MET A 241 -0.65 -14.56 13.19
N GLU A 242 0.22 -15.00 14.11
CA GLU A 242 1.34 -15.91 13.83
C GLU A 242 0.93 -17.18 13.08
N PRO A 243 -0.16 -17.90 13.44
CA PRO A 243 -0.54 -19.12 12.73
C PRO A 243 -0.77 -18.90 11.23
N LEU A 244 -1.41 -17.79 10.87
CA LEU A 244 -1.64 -17.42 9.46
C LEU A 244 -0.32 -17.04 8.77
N ALA A 245 0.53 -16.25 9.43
CA ALA A 245 1.80 -15.82 8.88
C ALA A 245 2.74 -17.02 8.61
N MET A 246 2.83 -17.95 9.57
CA MET A 246 3.61 -19.19 9.44
C MET A 246 3.08 -20.08 8.32
N TRP A 247 1.76 -20.28 8.24
CA TRP A 247 1.15 -21.05 7.15
C TRP A 247 1.54 -20.49 5.78
N LEU A 248 1.49 -19.16 5.60
CA LEU A 248 1.86 -18.52 4.34
C LEU A 248 3.32 -18.80 3.95
N GLY A 249 4.26 -18.67 4.90
CA GLY A 249 5.66 -18.97 4.65
C GLY A 249 5.91 -20.45 4.30
N GLU A 250 5.29 -21.36 5.05
CA GLU A 250 5.39 -22.81 4.82
C GLU A 250 4.81 -23.24 3.46
N HIS A 251 3.85 -22.48 2.92
CA HIS A 251 3.22 -22.73 1.62
C HIS A 251 3.86 -21.93 0.47
N GLY A 252 5.05 -21.36 0.70
CA GLY A 252 5.89 -20.79 -0.35
C GLY A 252 5.71 -19.30 -0.60
N MET A 253 5.04 -18.57 0.31
CA MET A 253 4.99 -17.10 0.22
C MET A 253 6.41 -16.54 0.30
N GLN A 254 6.73 -15.54 -0.52
CA GLN A 254 8.02 -14.84 -0.45
C GLN A 254 7.82 -13.32 -0.36
N GLY A 255 8.88 -12.61 0.02
CA GLY A 255 8.85 -11.16 0.12
C GLY A 255 7.99 -10.67 1.29
N ILE A 256 7.22 -9.61 1.05
CA ILE A 256 6.40 -8.94 2.06
C ILE A 256 4.92 -9.25 1.84
N PHE A 257 4.22 -9.49 2.94
CA PHE A 257 2.76 -9.53 2.99
C PHE A 257 2.27 -8.83 4.25
N ALA A 258 0.99 -8.49 4.27
CA ALA A 258 0.38 -7.85 5.42
C ALA A 258 -0.98 -8.44 5.76
N VAL A 259 -1.35 -8.36 7.03
CA VAL A 259 -2.68 -8.68 7.53
C VAL A 259 -3.30 -7.42 8.11
N ASP A 260 -4.48 -7.05 7.61
CA ASP A 260 -5.26 -5.98 8.21
C ASP A 260 -6.02 -6.53 9.41
N VAL A 261 -5.93 -5.85 10.56
CA VAL A 261 -6.49 -6.32 11.82
C VAL A 261 -7.32 -5.23 12.48
N ALA A 262 -8.56 -5.53 12.84
CA ALA A 262 -9.37 -4.64 13.67
C ALA A 262 -9.07 -4.86 15.16
N VAL A 263 -8.90 -3.76 15.88
CA VAL A 263 -8.78 -3.73 17.33
C VAL A 263 -10.15 -3.46 17.92
N VAL A 264 -10.73 -4.45 18.60
CA VAL A 264 -12.09 -4.35 19.17
C VAL A 264 -11.99 -4.35 20.69
N PRO A 265 -12.28 -3.22 21.36
CA PRO A 265 -12.41 -3.20 22.81
C PRO A 265 -13.60 -4.07 23.26
N THR A 266 -13.37 -4.87 24.29
CA THR A 266 -14.36 -5.72 24.93
C THR A 266 -14.36 -5.46 26.45
N PRO A 267 -15.40 -5.87 27.19
CA PRO A 267 -15.39 -5.76 28.66
C PRO A 267 -14.19 -6.48 29.32
N ASP A 268 -13.70 -7.55 28.69
CA ASP A 268 -12.65 -8.43 29.24
C ASP A 268 -11.24 -8.13 28.67
N GLY A 269 -11.10 -7.11 27.83
CA GLY A 269 -9.82 -6.76 27.19
C GLY A 269 -9.98 -6.35 25.73
N VAL A 270 -9.00 -6.68 24.91
CA VAL A 270 -8.97 -6.33 23.48
C VAL A 270 -9.04 -7.59 22.64
N GLN A 271 -9.95 -7.63 21.68
CA GLN A 271 -10.02 -8.66 20.66
C GLN A 271 -9.39 -8.16 19.36
N TYR A 272 -8.52 -8.97 18.76
CA TYR A 272 -7.88 -8.69 17.49
C TYR A 272 -8.52 -9.56 16.40
N LEU A 273 -9.13 -8.94 15.39
CA LEU A 273 -9.85 -9.63 14.34
C LEU A 273 -9.17 -9.40 12.99
N ALA A 274 -8.73 -10.47 12.34
CA ALA A 274 -8.15 -10.40 11.01
C ALA A 274 -9.26 -10.07 9.97
N ILE A 275 -9.03 -9.03 9.16
CA ILE A 275 -10.00 -8.48 8.22
C ILE A 275 -9.74 -8.98 6.79
N GLU A 276 -8.47 -8.92 6.37
CA GLU A 276 -7.99 -9.43 5.09
C GLU A 276 -6.47 -9.64 5.12
N CYS A 277 -5.97 -10.45 4.17
CA CYS A 277 -4.56 -10.60 3.91
C CYS A 277 -4.22 -9.96 2.55
N ASN A 278 -3.11 -9.24 2.53
CA ASN A 278 -2.53 -8.59 1.36
C ASN A 278 -1.21 -9.33 1.04
N PRO A 279 -1.19 -10.31 0.12
CA PRO A 279 0.01 -11.11 -0.20
C PRO A 279 0.96 -10.35 -1.13
N ARG A 280 1.26 -9.11 -0.76
CA ARG A 280 2.03 -8.14 -1.55
C ARG A 280 2.51 -6.99 -0.68
N PHE A 281 3.37 -6.16 -1.26
CA PHE A 281 3.52 -4.79 -0.81
C PHE A 281 2.15 -4.09 -0.78
N ASN A 282 1.95 -3.18 0.16
CA ASN A 282 0.77 -2.32 0.23
C ASN A 282 1.17 -0.85 0.46
N GLY A 283 0.18 0.04 0.62
CA GLY A 283 0.42 1.47 0.82
C GLY A 283 1.32 1.79 2.02
N SER A 284 1.31 0.94 3.05
CA SER A 284 2.12 1.12 4.26
C SER A 284 3.52 0.51 4.16
N SER A 285 3.76 -0.42 3.21
CA SER A 285 5.05 -1.09 3.08
C SER A 285 6.19 -0.15 2.70
N TYR A 286 5.94 0.78 1.79
CA TYR A 286 6.94 1.76 1.36
C TYR A 286 7.37 2.71 2.49
N PRO A 287 6.46 3.44 3.16
CA PRO A 287 6.87 4.29 4.28
C PRO A 287 7.50 3.49 5.42
N THR A 288 7.03 2.27 5.69
CA THR A 288 7.63 1.37 6.69
C THR A 288 9.09 1.06 6.38
N LEU A 289 9.39 0.65 5.14
CA LEU A 289 10.74 0.27 4.75
C LEU A 289 11.67 1.47 4.62
N VAL A 290 11.16 2.63 4.18
CA VAL A 290 11.92 3.89 4.20
C VAL A 290 12.25 4.30 5.63
N ALA A 291 11.26 4.29 6.54
CA ALA A 291 11.48 4.58 7.94
C ALA A 291 12.50 3.64 8.58
N HIS A 292 12.39 2.33 8.32
CA HIS A 292 13.36 1.35 8.82
C HIS A 292 14.77 1.60 8.26
N ARG A 293 14.90 1.87 6.96
CA ARG A 293 16.18 2.15 6.31
C ARG A 293 16.86 3.40 6.87
N MET A 294 16.07 4.39 7.24
CA MET A 294 16.53 5.68 7.76
C MET A 294 16.48 5.78 9.28
N GLU A 295 16.19 4.66 9.97
CA GLU A 295 16.10 4.58 11.43
C GLU A 295 15.12 5.60 12.05
N ILE A 296 14.00 5.88 11.37
CA ILE A 296 12.97 6.84 11.82
C ILE A 296 12.01 6.15 12.79
N PRO A 297 12.00 6.52 14.09
CA PRO A 297 11.28 5.78 15.12
C PRO A 297 9.80 6.18 15.26
N CYS A 298 9.39 7.31 14.68
CA CYS A 298 8.01 7.78 14.73
C CYS A 298 7.68 8.52 13.43
N TRP A 299 6.60 8.10 12.79
CA TRP A 299 6.20 8.64 11.49
C TRP A 299 4.70 8.49 11.25
N SER A 300 4.18 9.31 10.35
CA SER A 300 2.92 9.07 9.66
C SER A 300 3.12 9.19 8.16
N SER A 301 2.41 8.38 7.39
CA SER A 301 2.35 8.50 5.94
C SER A 301 0.95 8.94 5.56
N ILE A 302 0.85 9.96 4.71
CA ILE A 302 -0.44 10.54 4.32
C ILE A 302 -0.44 10.81 2.82
N THR A 303 -1.57 10.50 2.17
CA THR A 303 -1.85 10.91 0.79
C THR A 303 -2.69 12.18 0.77
N TYR A 304 -2.20 13.18 0.03
CA TYR A 304 -2.84 14.48 -0.17
C TYR A 304 -3.39 14.60 -1.59
N LYS A 305 -4.56 15.22 -1.73
CA LYS A 305 -5.08 15.70 -3.01
C LYS A 305 -4.62 17.13 -3.25
N THR A 306 -4.28 17.46 -4.49
CA THR A 306 -3.69 18.75 -4.86
C THR A 306 -4.02 19.12 -6.32
N PRO A 307 -4.18 20.43 -6.66
CA PRO A 307 -4.26 20.88 -8.05
C PRO A 307 -2.91 20.82 -8.79
N LEU A 308 -1.80 20.59 -8.08
CA LEU A 308 -0.47 20.51 -8.68
C LEU A 308 -0.32 19.27 -9.59
N ARG A 309 0.52 19.37 -10.61
CA ARG A 309 0.73 18.32 -11.64
C ARG A 309 2.19 17.96 -11.90
N SER A 310 3.12 18.54 -11.14
CA SER A 310 4.55 18.25 -11.18
C SER A 310 5.15 18.45 -9.79
N LEU A 311 6.17 17.64 -9.46
CA LEU A 311 6.93 17.77 -8.23
C LEU A 311 7.67 19.11 -8.15
N GLN A 312 8.03 19.71 -9.28
CA GLN A 312 8.70 21.01 -9.32
C GLN A 312 7.86 22.14 -8.70
N ASN A 313 6.54 21.95 -8.61
CA ASN A 313 5.63 22.91 -8.01
C ASN A 313 5.31 22.59 -6.53
N VAL A 314 5.88 21.52 -5.98
CA VAL A 314 5.70 21.13 -4.58
C VAL A 314 6.75 21.84 -3.74
N ASP A 315 6.32 22.80 -2.93
CA ASP A 315 7.22 23.53 -2.04
C ASP A 315 7.49 22.76 -0.73
N LEU A 316 8.70 22.20 -0.62
CA LEU A 316 9.19 21.56 0.60
C LEU A 316 10.24 22.40 1.34
N THR A 317 10.41 23.68 0.97
CA THR A 317 11.42 24.58 1.56
C THR A 317 11.27 24.60 3.08
N ASP A 318 12.38 24.37 3.79
CA ASP A 318 12.48 24.35 5.26
C ASP A 318 11.68 23.24 5.99
N ILE A 319 10.98 22.36 5.26
CA ILE A 319 10.24 21.22 5.84
C ILE A 319 10.71 19.85 5.32
N THR A 320 11.59 19.81 4.30
CA THR A 320 12.27 18.59 3.88
C THR A 320 12.93 17.88 5.07
N PHE A 321 12.89 16.55 5.08
CA PHE A 321 13.52 15.74 6.12
C PHE A 321 15.00 16.09 6.30
N ASP A 322 15.37 16.30 7.54
CA ASP A 322 16.73 16.59 7.99
C ASP A 322 17.26 15.35 8.74
N PRO A 323 18.20 14.59 8.15
CA PRO A 323 18.76 13.39 8.75
C PRO A 323 19.40 13.63 10.12
N ASP A 324 20.01 14.81 10.34
CA ASP A 324 20.65 15.14 11.61
C ASP A 324 19.63 15.39 12.73
N LYS A 325 18.42 15.83 12.36
CA LYS A 325 17.33 16.10 13.30
C LYS A 325 16.31 14.96 13.39
N GLY A 326 16.34 13.99 12.47
CA GLY A 326 15.39 12.88 12.42
C GLY A 326 13.94 13.29 12.17
N ARG A 327 13.71 14.45 11.51
CA ARG A 327 12.35 15.00 11.32
C ARG A 327 12.20 15.73 9.99
N GLY A 328 10.96 15.81 9.50
CA GLY A 328 10.57 16.51 8.28
C GLY A 328 9.86 15.60 7.27
N VAL A 329 9.77 16.04 6.03
CA VAL A 329 8.96 15.42 4.97
C VAL A 329 9.83 14.61 3.99
N ILE A 330 9.40 13.40 3.69
CA ILE A 330 9.98 12.53 2.65
C ILE A 330 8.91 12.15 1.65
N LEU A 331 9.18 12.32 0.35
CA LEU A 331 8.29 11.88 -0.72
C LEU A 331 8.38 10.36 -0.92
N ILE A 332 7.24 9.66 -0.89
CA ILE A 332 7.20 8.19 -1.03
C ILE A 332 6.52 7.80 -2.34
N ASN A 333 5.24 8.13 -2.50
CA ASN A 333 4.50 7.88 -3.73
C ASN A 333 4.34 9.21 -4.47
N TRP A 334 5.42 9.61 -5.13
CA TRP A 334 5.56 10.91 -5.76
C TRP A 334 5.02 10.96 -7.18
N GLY A 335 4.97 9.81 -7.88
CA GLY A 335 4.57 9.75 -9.28
C GLY A 335 3.13 10.18 -9.52
N THR A 336 2.24 9.94 -8.56
CA THR A 336 0.82 10.31 -8.63
C THR A 336 0.58 11.82 -8.67
N ILE A 337 1.62 12.65 -8.51
CA ILE A 337 1.48 14.11 -8.61
C ILE A 337 0.88 14.51 -9.96
N LYS A 338 1.16 13.74 -11.01
CA LYS A 338 0.64 13.99 -12.36
C LYS A 338 -0.89 13.90 -12.47
N VAL A 339 -1.54 13.28 -11.48
CA VAL A 339 -2.99 13.17 -11.40
C VAL A 339 -3.56 13.89 -10.18
N GLY A 340 -2.72 14.69 -9.50
CA GLY A 340 -3.14 15.53 -8.39
C GLY A 340 -3.14 14.84 -7.04
N GLU A 341 -2.32 13.82 -6.86
CA GLU A 341 -2.16 13.15 -5.56
C GLU A 341 -0.70 12.98 -5.21
N ILE A 342 -0.34 13.14 -3.94
CA ILE A 342 1.03 12.90 -3.48
C ILE A 342 1.02 12.25 -2.11
N SER A 343 1.78 11.16 -1.96
CA SER A 343 1.96 10.53 -0.64
C SER A 343 3.35 10.82 -0.09
N VAL A 344 3.36 11.22 1.17
CA VAL A 344 4.57 11.59 1.91
C VAL A 344 4.68 10.79 3.20
N LEU A 345 5.88 10.73 3.75
CA LEU A 345 6.16 10.36 5.13
C LEU A 345 6.52 11.62 5.91
N LEU A 346 5.85 11.82 7.05
CA LEU A 346 6.09 12.86 8.03
C LEU A 346 6.84 12.23 9.20
N ALA A 347 8.12 12.56 9.35
CA ALA A 347 8.97 12.07 10.42
C ALA A 347 9.06 13.07 11.57
N GLY A 348 9.12 12.56 12.80
CA GLY A 348 9.30 13.35 14.02
C GLY A 348 8.29 12.95 15.09
N SER A 349 8.23 13.72 16.18
CA SER A 349 7.21 13.54 17.22
C SER A 349 5.80 13.80 16.69
N LEU A 350 4.75 13.35 17.40
CA LEU A 350 3.35 13.59 17.00
C LEU A 350 3.02 15.08 16.81
N VAL A 351 3.59 15.95 17.63
CA VAL A 351 3.40 17.40 17.52
C VAL A 351 4.04 17.95 16.25
N GLU A 352 5.23 17.46 15.91
CA GLU A 352 5.94 17.87 14.69
C GLU A 352 5.23 17.35 13.44
N GLN A 353 4.79 16.09 13.45
CA GLN A 353 4.00 15.52 12.35
C GLN A 353 2.71 16.31 12.12
N PHE A 354 2.02 16.70 13.20
CA PHE A 354 0.83 17.56 13.09
C PHE A 354 1.17 18.91 12.46
N ALA A 355 2.24 19.58 12.90
CA ALA A 355 2.67 20.85 12.33
C ALA A 355 3.03 20.73 10.83
N LEU A 356 3.75 19.65 10.46
CA LEU A 356 4.10 19.36 9.07
C LEU A 356 2.86 19.08 8.21
N ASP A 357 1.89 18.33 8.72
CA ASP A 357 0.62 18.05 8.04
C ASP A 357 -0.16 19.34 7.75
N GLN A 358 -0.26 20.24 8.72
CA GLN A 358 -0.94 21.53 8.52
C GLN A 358 -0.22 22.40 7.49
N GLU A 359 1.10 22.50 7.58
CA GLU A 359 1.91 23.27 6.64
C GLU A 359 1.80 22.72 5.21
N LEU A 360 1.92 21.39 5.03
CA LEU A 360 1.79 20.76 3.72
C LEU A 360 0.41 20.95 3.11
N LYS A 361 -0.68 20.89 3.90
CA LYS A 361 -2.03 21.15 3.39
C LYS A 361 -2.16 22.55 2.76
N VAL A 362 -1.54 23.55 3.36
CA VAL A 362 -1.52 24.92 2.83
C VAL A 362 -0.66 24.99 1.56
N ARG A 363 0.52 24.38 1.56
CA ARG A 363 1.42 24.39 0.38
C ARG A 363 0.85 23.64 -0.81
N LEU A 364 0.13 22.55 -0.56
CA LEU A 364 -0.46 21.71 -1.60
C LEU A 364 -1.81 22.23 -2.10
N SER A 365 -2.43 23.25 -1.48
CA SER A 365 -3.71 23.81 -1.97
C SER A 365 -3.56 24.67 -3.23
N GLY A 366 -2.33 25.12 -3.54
CA GLY A 366 -2.06 25.97 -4.71
C GLY A 366 -2.23 27.47 -4.46
N ASP A 367 -2.49 27.91 -3.21
CA ASP A 367 -2.62 29.33 -2.84
C ASP A 367 -1.27 30.07 -2.70
N PHE A 368 -0.16 29.41 -3.03
CA PHE A 368 1.13 30.09 -3.12
C PHE A 368 1.18 30.94 -4.39
N ALA A 369 0.94 32.24 -4.22
CA ALA A 369 1.56 33.24 -5.06
C ALA A 369 3.06 32.92 -5.07
N ALA A 370 3.59 32.48 -6.20
CA ALA A 370 4.98 32.13 -6.39
C ALA A 370 5.87 33.31 -5.93
N GLN A 371 6.30 33.31 -4.68
CA GLN A 371 7.44 34.09 -4.28
C GLN A 371 8.66 33.27 -4.70
N PRO A 372 9.52 33.81 -5.56
CA PRO A 372 10.72 33.09 -5.98
C PRO A 372 11.54 32.74 -4.75
N SER A 373 12.05 31.50 -4.71
CA SER A 373 12.85 31.02 -3.59
C SER A 373 14.03 31.98 -3.34
N PRO A 374 14.43 32.23 -2.07
CA PRO A 374 15.58 33.08 -1.76
C PRO A 374 16.89 32.60 -2.41
N LYS A 375 16.96 31.33 -2.82
CA LYS A 375 18.11 30.74 -3.53
C LYS A 375 18.17 31.12 -5.02
N ALA A 376 17.06 31.48 -5.66
CA ALA A 376 17.05 31.97 -7.04
C ALA A 376 17.47 33.46 -7.15
N THR A 377 17.33 34.24 -6.07
CA THR A 377 17.66 35.67 -6.05
C THR A 377 19.17 35.94 -5.94
N GLN A 378 19.97 34.98 -5.44
CA GLN A 378 21.43 35.13 -5.32
C GLN A 378 22.19 34.92 -6.65
N GLN A 379 21.63 34.21 -7.64
CA GLN A 379 22.27 34.06 -8.95
C GLN A 379 21.97 35.21 -9.93
N LEU A 380 20.93 36.02 -9.68
CA LEU A 380 20.59 37.19 -10.50
C LEU A 380 21.19 38.51 -9.99
N ALA A 381 21.82 38.52 -8.81
CA ALA A 381 22.49 39.68 -8.23
C ALA A 381 24.00 39.77 -8.54
N LEU A 382 24.56 38.79 -9.28
CA LEU A 382 25.98 38.76 -9.69
C LEU A 382 26.20 39.03 -11.20
N GLN A 383 25.17 39.50 -11.91
CA GLN A 383 25.28 39.97 -13.30
C GLN A 383 24.74 41.40 -13.49
N ARG A 384 24.91 42.26 -12.49
CA ARG A 384 24.76 43.72 -12.65
C ARG A 384 25.93 44.46 -12.02
#